data_AF-A0A2T4Y9D6-F1
#
_entry.id   AF-A0A2T4Y9D6-F1
#
_cell.length_a   1.000
_cell.length_b   1.000
_cell.length_c   1.000
_cell.angle_alpha   90.00
_cell.angle_beta   90.00
_cell.angle_gamma   90.00
#
_symmetry.space_group_name_H-M   'P 1'
#
loop_
_entity.id
_entity.type
_entity.pdbx_description
1 polymer ?
#
loop_
_entity_poly.entity_id
_entity_poly.type
_entity_poly.pdbx_seq_one_letter_code
_entity_poly.pdbx_strand_id
1 'polypeptide(L)' 'MAAERLEDTDLATEVECEIDDLIAEHGSERAAIRALLHDMTVLLADADRSVSRGYLRGVFSHGARREEHD' A
#
# COMPACT_ATOMS: atom_id res chain seq x y z
N MET A 1 28.18 -35.67 -11.98
CA MET A 1 28.31 -34.22 -12.23
C MET A 1 27.02 -33.59 -11.76
N ALA A 2 27.01 -33.06 -10.53
CA ALA A 2 25.86 -32.31 -10.04
C ALA A 2 25.84 -31.00 -10.82
N ALA A 3 24.76 -30.76 -11.57
CA ALA A 3 24.53 -29.48 -12.21
C ALA A 3 24.41 -28.46 -11.08
N GLU A 4 25.45 -27.64 -10.95
CA GLU A 4 25.46 -26.45 -10.11
C GLU A 4 24.22 -25.64 -10.47
N ARG A 5 23.36 -25.41 -9.47
CA ARG A 5 22.22 -24.52 -9.61
C ARG A 5 22.81 -23.17 -10.03
N LEU A 6 22.61 -22.78 -11.27
CA LEU A 6 22.84 -21.41 -11.72
C LEU A 6 21.80 -20.54 -11.01
N GLU A 7 22.07 -20.24 -9.74
CA GLU A 7 21.38 -19.23 -8.94
C GLU A 7 21.90 -17.87 -9.40
N ASP A 8 21.52 -17.52 -10.62
CA ASP A 8 21.50 -16.15 -11.12
C ASP A 8 20.28 -16.06 -12.05
N THR A 9 19.10 -16.28 -11.46
CA THR A 9 17.88 -15.81 -12.11
C THR A 9 18.00 -14.29 -12.04
N ASP A 10 18.34 -13.67 -13.17
CA ASP A 10 18.40 -12.22 -13.30
C ASP A 10 17.14 -11.61 -12.65
N LEU A 11 17.31 -10.63 -11.77
CA LEU A 11 16.21 -9.96 -11.06
C LEU A 11 15.11 -9.52 -12.04
N ALA A 12 15.49 -9.11 -13.25
CA ALA A 12 14.53 -8.77 -14.28
C ALA A 12 13.66 -9.99 -14.68
N THR A 13 14.26 -11.17 -14.79
CA THR A 13 13.51 -12.42 -15.09
C THR A 13 12.56 -12.78 -13.94
N GLU A 14 12.98 -12.62 -12.69
CA GLU A 14 12.10 -12.87 -11.53
C GLU A 14 10.91 -11.91 -11.52
N VAL A 15 11.14 -10.63 -11.80
CA VAL A 15 10.09 -9.62 -11.91
C VAL A 15 9.12 -9.93 -13.04
N GLU A 16 9.60 -10.34 -14.22
CA GLU A 16 8.72 -10.73 -15.32
C GLU A 16 7.87 -11.96 -14.95
N CYS A 17 8.43 -12.95 -14.26
CA CYS A 17 7.67 -14.10 -13.76
C CYS A 17 6.57 -13.69 -12.77
N GLU A 18 6.87 -12.78 -11.83
CA GLU A 18 5.86 -12.26 -10.89
C GLU A 18 4.74 -11.49 -11.62
N ILE A 19 5.08 -10.74 -12.67
CA ILE A 19 4.09 -10.05 -13.52
C ILE A 19 3.17 -11.07 -14.21
N ASP A 20 3.74 -12.13 -14.79
CA ASP A 20 2.97 -13.19 -15.45
C ASP A 20 2.01 -13.90 -14.47
N ASP A 21 2.49 -14.22 -13.27
CA ASP A 21 1.68 -14.84 -12.21
C ASP A 21 0.52 -13.92 -11.80
N LEU A 22 0.77 -12.62 -11.65
CA LEU A 22 -0.25 -11.63 -11.31
C LEU A 22 -1.30 -11.47 -12.43
N ILE A 23 -0.86 -11.48 -13.69
CA ILE A 23 -1.78 -11.45 -14.85
C ILE A 23 -2.64 -12.72 -14.88
N ALA A 24 -2.05 -13.88 -14.60
CA ALA A 24 -2.76 -15.15 -14.55
C ALA A 24 -3.81 -15.20 -13.43
N GLU A 25 -3.49 -14.65 -12.24
CA GLU A 25 -4.42 -14.56 -11.11
C GLU A 25 -5.65 -13.68 -11.44
N HIS A 26 -5.43 -12.53 -12.09
CA HIS A 26 -6.49 -11.57 -12.37
C HIS A 26 -7.16 -11.74 -13.74
N GLY A 27 -6.64 -12.62 -14.59
CA GLY A 27 -7.19 -12.99 -15.90
C GLY A 27 -7.02 -11.95 -17.01
N SER A 28 -6.41 -10.80 -16.73
CA SER A 28 -5.96 -9.83 -17.75
C SER A 28 -5.02 -8.79 -17.13
N GLU A 29 -4.18 -8.20 -17.96
CA GLU A 29 -3.25 -7.14 -17.58
C GLU A 29 -3.99 -5.92 -17.00
N ARG A 30 -5.13 -5.55 -17.62
CA ARG A 30 -5.97 -4.43 -17.12
C ARG A 30 -6.59 -4.73 -15.77
N ALA A 31 -6.90 -5.99 -15.46
CA ALA A 31 -7.44 -6.38 -14.16
C ALA A 31 -6.34 -6.36 -13.09
N ALA A 32 -5.15 -6.89 -13.40
CA ALA A 32 -3.99 -6.82 -12.52
C ALA A 32 -3.59 -5.38 -12.18
N ILE A 33 -3.48 -4.49 -13.18
CA ILE A 33 -3.19 -3.07 -12.97
C ILE A 33 -4.27 -2.41 -12.10
N ARG A 34 -5.56 -2.74 -12.31
CA ARG A 34 -6.64 -2.20 -11.49
C ARG A 34 -6.53 -2.64 -10.03
N ALA A 35 -6.17 -3.89 -9.78
CA ALA A 35 -5.95 -4.41 -8.43
C ALA A 35 -4.78 -3.70 -7.74
N LEU A 36 -3.62 -3.58 -8.42
CA LEU A 36 -2.46 -2.87 -7.88
C LEU A 36 -2.76 -1.40 -7.53
N LEU A 37 -3.47 -0.68 -8.39
CA LEU A 37 -3.85 0.72 -8.14
C LEU A 37 -4.82 0.84 -6.95
N HIS A 38 -5.73 -0.12 -6.80
CA HIS A 38 -6.62 -0.18 -5.65
C HIS A 38 -5.82 -0.38 -4.36
N ASP A 39 -4.91 -1.35 -4.33
CA ASP A 39 -4.13 -1.67 -3.15
C ASP A 39 -3.18 -0.53 -2.76
N MET A 40 -2.55 0.12 -3.75
CA MET A 40 -1.77 1.33 -3.52
C MET A 40 -2.61 2.44 -2.87
N THR A 41 -3.86 2.62 -3.31
CA THR A 41 -4.78 3.61 -2.73
C THR A 41 -5.11 3.29 -1.28
N VAL A 42 -5.35 2.01 -0.96
CA VAL A 42 -5.60 1.55 0.42
C VAL A 42 -4.36 1.78 1.29
N LEU A 43 -3.18 1.39 0.82
CA LEU A 43 -1.92 1.58 1.55
C LEU A 43 -1.62 3.06 1.82
N LEU A 44 -1.89 3.94 0.85
CA LEU A 44 -1.76 5.39 1.05
C LEU A 44 -2.75 5.92 2.10
N ALA A 45 -4.00 5.47 2.08
CA ALA A 45 -4.99 5.84 3.09
C ALA A 45 -4.61 5.33 4.48
N ASP A 46 -4.02 4.14 4.57
CA ASP A 46 -3.52 3.58 5.83
C ASP A 46 -2.28 4.32 6.32
N ALA A 47 -1.38 4.72 5.43
CA ALA A 47 -0.21 5.53 5.77
C ALA A 47 -0.62 6.90 6.36
N ASP A 48 -1.62 7.57 5.76
CA ASP A 48 -2.15 8.85 6.27
C ASP A 48 -2.80 8.71 7.65
N ARG A 49 -3.44 7.57 7.93
CA ARG A 49 -4.02 7.27 9.26
C ARG A 49 -3.00 6.80 10.28
N SER A 50 -1.93 6.15 9.84
CA SER A 50 -0.88 5.58 10.70
C SER A 50 0.12 6.63 11.19
N VAL A 51 0.11 7.83 10.62
CA VAL A 51 0.80 8.98 11.20
C VAL A 51 -0.07 9.61 12.30
N SER A 52 0.38 9.52 13.55
CA SER A 52 -0.16 10.36 14.61
C SER A 52 0.10 11.81 14.22
N ARG A 53 -0.97 12.58 13.92
CA ARG A 53 -0.86 14.04 13.70
C ARG A 53 -0.47 14.82 14.96
N GLY A 54 -0.04 14.10 16.00
CA GLY A 54 0.26 14.62 17.32
C GLY A 54 -1.01 15.01 18.07
N TYR A 55 -0.94 14.90 19.39
CA TYR A 55 -1.67 15.80 20.26
C TYR A 55 -1.20 17.22 19.90
N LEU A 56 -1.84 17.86 18.91
CA LEU A 56 -1.68 19.29 18.70
C LEU A 56 -2.33 19.96 19.91
N ARG A 57 -1.50 20.29 20.90
CA ARG A 57 -1.85 21.13 22.05
C ARG A 57 -2.38 22.46 21.50
N GLY A 58 -3.68 22.54 21.24
CA GLY A 58 -4.33 23.76 20.74
C GLY A 58 -5.57 23.58 19.84
N VAL A 59 -5.82 22.42 19.22
CA VAL A 59 -6.98 22.30 18.29
C VAL A 59 -8.24 21.72 18.96
N PHE A 60 -8.10 21.11 20.14
CA PHE A 60 -9.23 20.61 20.93
C PHE A 60 -10.14 21.68 21.54
N SER A 61 -9.85 22.98 21.36
CA SER A 61 -10.65 24.05 21.97
C SER A 61 -11.44 24.92 21.00
N HIS A 62 -11.38 24.72 19.68
CA HIS A 62 -12.23 25.50 18.78
C HIS A 62 -13.61 24.82 18.64
N GLY A 63 -14.50 25.14 19.59
CA GLY A 63 -15.91 24.73 19.58
C GLY A 63 -16.35 23.81 20.74
N ALA A 64 -15.43 23.33 21.58
CA ALA A 64 -15.75 22.40 22.69
C ALA A 64 -15.96 23.08 24.06
N ARG A 65 -15.99 24.43 24.14
CA ARG A 65 -16.38 25.10 25.38
C ARG A 65 -17.90 25.01 25.52
N ARG A 66 -18.38 24.39 26.60
CA ARG A 66 -19.77 24.51 27.04
C ARG A 66 -20.11 25.99 27.20
N GLU A 67 -21.25 26.41 26.68
CA GLU A 67 -21.83 27.71 27.01
C GLU A 67 -22.31 27.63 28.47
N GLU A 68 -21.60 28.34 29.35
CA GLU A 68 -22.10 28.62 30.69
C GLU A 68 -23.22 29.65 30.55
N HIS A 69 -24.45 29.21 30.83
CA HIS A 69 -25.63 30.07 30.88
C HIS A 69 -25.80 30.51 32.34
N ASP A 70 -25.56 31.81 32.61
CA ASP A 70 -25.97 32.52 33.83
C ASP A 70 -27.47 32.88 33.78
#